data_AF-X0X9H3-F1
#
_entry.id   AF-X0X9H3-F1
#
_cell.length_a   1.000
_cell.length_b   1.000
_cell.length_c   1.000
_cell.angle_alpha   90.00
_cell.angle_beta   90.00
_cell.angle_gamma   90.00
#
_symmetry.space_group_name_H-M   'P 1'
#
loop_
_entity.id
_entity.type
_entity.pdbx_description
1 polymer ?
#
loop_
_entity_poly.entity_id
_entity_poly.type
_entity_poly.pdbx_seq_one_letter_code
_entity_poly.pdbx_strand_id
1 'polypeptide(L)' 'FTEQVISMEIDNQPVEEAKVGDMVGLKVKERVRENDKVYKVVE' A
#
# COMPACT_ATOMS: atom_id res chain seq x y z
N PHE A 1 6.26 10.32 4.96
CA PHE A 1 5.99 9.71 6.28
C PHE A 1 6.24 8.21 6.16
N THR A 2 6.31 7.51 7.28
CA THR A 2 6.42 6.04 7.32
C THR A 2 5.28 5.52 8.17
N GLU A 3 4.53 4.55 7.67
CA GLU A 3 3.41 3.92 8.37
C GLU A 3 3.50 2.40 8.17
N GLN A 4 3.09 1.64 9.19
CA GLN A 4 2.95 0.19 9.09
C GLN A 4 1.71 -0.15 8.28
N VAL A 5 1.81 -1.07 7.33
CA VAL A 5 0.67 -1.53 6.53
C VAL A 5 -0.26 -2.38 7.42
N ILE A 6 -1.48 -1.89 7.66
CA ILE A 6 -2.50 -2.58 8.47
C ILE A 6 -3.49 -3.35 7.58
N SER A 7 -3.74 -2.84 6.37
CA SER A 7 -4.72 -3.40 5.43
C SER A 7 -4.25 -3.18 3.99
N MET A 8 -4.32 -4.26 3.22
CA MET A 8 -3.92 -4.32 1.83
C MET A 8 -4.97 -5.12 1.05
N GLU A 9 -5.37 -4.59 -0.11
CA GLU A 9 -6.43 -5.17 -0.92
C GLU A 9 -6.07 -5.14 -2.41
N ILE A 10 -6.52 -6.16 -3.14
CA ILE A 10 -6.49 -6.23 -4.62
C ILE A 10 -7.92 -6.52 -5.07
N ASP A 11 -8.47 -5.72 -5.99
CA ASP A 11 -9.83 -5.87 -6.50
C ASP A 11 -10.92 -6.00 -5.41
N ASN A 12 -10.80 -5.22 -4.33
CA ASN A 12 -11.65 -5.25 -3.12
C ASN A 12 -11.61 -6.58 -2.33
N GLN A 13 -10.57 -7.38 -2.52
CA GLN A 13 -10.31 -8.57 -1.70
C GLN A 13 -9.09 -8.34 -0.82
N PRO A 14 -9.16 -8.64 0.49
CA PRO A 14 -8.03 -8.52 1.39
C PRO A 14 -6.96 -9.55 1.02
N VAL A 15 -5.71 -9.09 0.97
CA VAL A 15 -4.54 -9.93 0.65
C VAL A 15 -3.41 -9.67 1.65
N GLU A 16 -2.64 -10.72 1.96
CA GLU A 16 -1.46 -10.61 2.83
C GLU A 16 -0.20 -10.25 2.03
N GLU A 17 -0.15 -10.65 0.76
CA GLU A 17 0.99 -10.42 -0.13
C GLU A 17 0.51 -9.99 -1.52
N ALA A 18 1.35 -9.19 -2.19
CA ALA A 18 1.13 -8.74 -3.56
C ALA A 18 2.39 -8.93 -4.40
N LYS A 19 2.21 -9.17 -5.69
CA LYS A 19 3.31 -9.40 -6.64
C LYS A 19 3.57 -8.17 -7.50
N VAL A 20 4.72 -8.18 -8.17
CA VAL A 20 5.09 -7.13 -9.11
C VAL A 20 4.08 -7.11 -10.26
N GLY A 21 3.46 -5.95 -10.48
CA GLY A 21 2.43 -5.75 -11.50
C GLY A 21 1.01 -5.69 -10.95
N ASP A 22 0.79 -6.11 -9.70
CA ASP A 22 -0.53 -6.04 -9.08
C ASP A 22 -0.89 -4.59 -8.73
N MET A 23 -2.15 -4.22 -8.97
CA MET A 23 -2.69 -2.95 -8.51
C MET A 23 -3.24 -3.14 -7.10
N VAL A 24 -2.57 -2.53 -6.12
CA VAL A 24 -2.84 -2.75 -4.71
C VAL A 24 -3.37 -1.47 -4.07
N GLY A 25 -4.46 -1.61 -3.32
CA GLY A 25 -4.97 -0.58 -2.42
C GLY A 25 -4.36 -0.73 -1.03
N LEU A 26 -3.93 0.39 -0.45
CA LEU A 26 -3.44 0.46 0.93
C LEU A 26 -4.26 1.48 1.70
N LYS A 27 -4.72 1.10 2.88
CA LYS A 27 -5.41 2.02 3.79
C LYS A 27 -4.40 2.79 4.63
N VAL A 28 -4.33 4.10 4.43
CA VAL A 28 -3.43 5.03 5.14
C VAL A 28 -4.24 6.06 5.93
N LYS A 29 -3.65 6.58 7.02
CA LYS A 29 -4.32 7.60 7.86
C LYS A 29 -4.06 9.02 7.35
N GLU A 30 -2.92 9.24 6.73
CA GLU A 30 -2.52 10.55 6.23
C GLU A 30 -3.04 10.79 4.80
N ARG A 31 -3.21 12.08 4.47
CA ARG A 31 -3.61 12.49 3.12
C ARG A 31 -2.45 12.28 2.14
N VAL A 32 -2.71 11.51 1.08
CA VAL A 32 -1.79 11.32 -0.06
C VAL A 32 -2.22 12.15 -1.27
N ARG A 33 -1.31 12.33 -2.22
CA ARG A 33 -1.56 12.99 -3.51
C ARG A 33 -1.31 12.03 -4.66
N GLU A 34 -1.93 12.32 -5.80
CA GLU A 34 -1.63 11.58 -7.03
C GLU A 34 -0.14 11.72 -7.38
N ASN A 35 0.46 10.61 -7.84
CA ASN A 35 1.88 10.48 -8.19
C ASN A 35 2.87 10.46 -7.02
N ASP A 36 2.41 10.34 -5.77
CA ASP A 36 3.31 10.08 -4.65
C ASP A 36 4.03 8.73 -4.85
N LYS A 37 5.35 8.72 -4.62
CA LYS A 37 6.16 7.50 -4.70
C LYS A 37 6.20 6.82 -3.34
N VAL A 38 5.82 5.55 -3.32
CA VAL A 38 5.80 4.71 -2.13
C VAL A 38 6.95 3.71 -2.20
N TYR A 39 7.63 3.52 -1.07
CA TYR A 39 8.78 2.62 -0.95
C TYR A 39 8.57 1.69 0.24
N LYS A 40 8.99 0.43 0.09
CA LYS A 40 9.12 -0.48 1.23
C LYS A 40 10.31 -0.02 2.07
N VAL A 41 10.07 0.23 3.35
CA VAL A 41 11.14 0.51 4.31
C VAL A 41 11.88 -0.79 4.61
N VAL A 42 13.20 -0.76 4.47
CA VAL A 42 14.11 -1.87 4.80
C VAL A 42 15.02 -1.34 5.90
N GLU A 43 14.97 -1.96 7.07
CA GLU A 43 15.94 -1.72 8.16
C GLU A 43 17.20 -2.56 7.97
#